data_AF-A0A4D4KMP1-F1
#
_entry.id   AF-A0A4D4KMP1-F1
#
_cell.length_a   1.000
_cell.length_b   1.000
_cell.length_c   1.000
_cell.angle_alpha   90.00
_cell.angle_beta   90.00
_cell.angle_gamma   90.00
#
_symmetry.space_group_name_H-M   'P 1'
#
loop_
_entity.id
_entity.type
_entity.pdbx_description
1 polymer ?
#
loop_
_entity_poly.entity_id
_entity_poly.type
_entity_poly.pdbx_seq_one_letter_code
_entity_poly.pdbx_strand_id
1 'polypeptide(L)'
;MREDYLLETVYWEAGTARLLPRLLKGRIRGPLFVTHRRPGPGKVVSPRDVCPDTGPARLSYGQSRALLGEHTAPRGPGTGWDLHEYRHCALTHLGEQGASLLMLMAKSRHKKPENVRRCFKPSPEGHRRAHQLARPRRQPPVNVRCPGRVGRAGGAVRVAGFVSRTRGRSWPPGG
;
A
#
# COMPACT_ATOMS: atom_id res chain seq x y z
N MET A 1 -31.46 -3.41 28.47
CA MET A 1 -31.20 -2.61 27.25
C MET A 1 -30.27 -3.40 26.35
N ARG A 2 -30.74 -3.84 25.17
CA ARG A 2 -29.86 -4.29 24.10
C ARG A 2 -29.33 -3.02 23.44
N GLU A 3 -28.08 -2.67 23.69
CA GLU A 3 -27.40 -1.68 22.86
C GLU A 3 -27.27 -2.27 21.46
N ASP A 4 -27.90 -1.64 20.48
CA ASP A 4 -27.86 -2.05 19.07
C ASP A 4 -26.45 -1.81 18.52
N TYR A 5 -25.59 -2.80 18.73
CA TYR A 5 -24.25 -2.79 18.17
C TYR A 5 -24.29 -3.23 16.71
N LEU A 6 -23.80 -2.38 15.82
CA LEU A 6 -23.43 -2.83 14.47
C LEU A 6 -22.23 -3.76 14.59
N LEU A 7 -22.51 -5.06 14.60
CA LEU A 7 -21.49 -6.11 14.51
C LEU A 7 -20.95 -6.12 13.09
N GLU A 8 -19.84 -5.43 12.87
CA GLU A 8 -19.09 -5.49 11.61
C GLU A 8 -18.01 -6.58 11.73
N THR A 9 -18.07 -7.59 10.87
CA THR A 9 -17.03 -8.63 10.80
C THR A 9 -15.76 -8.05 10.21
N VAL A 10 -14.69 -8.01 11.01
CA VAL A 10 -13.37 -7.56 10.57
C VAL A 10 -12.52 -8.76 10.19
N TYR A 11 -12.03 -8.78 8.96
CA TYR A 11 -11.11 -9.80 8.46
C TYR A 11 -9.66 -9.39 8.67
N TRP A 12 -8.86 -10.32 9.18
CA TRP A 12 -7.44 -10.17 9.44
C TRP A 12 -6.65 -11.06 8.48
N GLU A 13 -5.48 -10.58 8.06
CA GLU A 13 -4.51 -11.42 7.35
C GLU A 13 -3.95 -12.48 8.32
N ALA A 14 -3.53 -13.64 7.78
CA ALA A 14 -3.16 -14.81 8.57
C ALA A 14 -2.06 -14.54 9.59
N GLY A 15 -1.05 -13.74 9.23
CA GLY A 15 0.01 -13.29 10.14
C GLY A 15 -0.54 -12.50 11.32
N THR A 16 -1.42 -11.53 11.07
CA THR A 16 -2.08 -10.78 12.16
C THR A 16 -2.96 -11.68 13.02
N ALA A 17 -3.73 -12.58 12.39
CA ALA A 17 -4.63 -13.49 13.10
C ALA A 17 -3.89 -14.40 14.10
N ARG A 18 -2.66 -14.82 13.78
CA ARG A 18 -1.80 -15.63 14.68
C ARG A 18 -1.38 -14.90 15.95
N LEU A 19 -1.37 -13.57 15.94
CA LEU A 19 -1.01 -12.75 17.10
C LEU A 19 -2.22 -12.48 18.02
N LEU A 20 -3.44 -12.62 17.51
CA LEU A 20 -4.67 -12.34 18.28
C LEU A 20 -4.79 -13.16 19.56
N PRO A 21 -4.52 -14.49 19.61
CA PRO A 21 -4.61 -15.24 20.86
C PRO A 21 -3.68 -14.71 21.96
N ARG A 22 -2.46 -14.28 21.57
CA ARG A 22 -1.47 -13.70 22.50
C ARG A 22 -1.92 -12.34 23.04
N LEU A 23 -2.57 -11.53 22.21
CA LEU A 23 -3.10 -10.22 22.59
C LEU A 23 -4.38 -10.33 23.44
N LEU A 24 -5.24 -11.29 23.12
CA LEU A 24 -6.52 -11.48 23.81
C LEU A 24 -6.32 -12.12 25.19
N LYS A 25 -5.33 -13.01 25.37
CA LYS A 25 -5.06 -13.71 26.65
C LYS A 25 -6.31 -14.41 27.20
N GLY A 26 -7.05 -15.12 26.34
CA GLY A 26 -8.28 -15.82 26.70
C GLY A 26 -9.56 -14.96 26.71
N ARG A 27 -9.44 -13.65 26.48
CA ARG A 27 -10.63 -12.77 26.35
C ARG A 27 -11.40 -13.07 25.07
N ILE A 28 -12.72 -13.18 25.21
CA ILE A 28 -13.65 -13.38 24.09
C ILE A 28 -14.49 -12.13 23.79
N ARG A 29 -14.48 -11.13 24.68
CA ARG A 29 -15.25 -9.88 24.56
C ARG A 29 -14.45 -8.66 25.03
N GLY A 30 -14.93 -7.48 24.65
CA GLY A 30 -14.32 -6.19 24.99
C GLY A 30 -13.31 -5.67 23.97
N PRO A 31 -12.61 -4.56 24.28
CA PRO A 31 -11.69 -3.92 23.35
C PRO A 31 -10.46 -4.79 23.04
N LEU A 32 -10.03 -4.82 21.77
CA LEU A 32 -8.86 -5.60 21.34
C LEU A 32 -7.56 -5.08 21.97
N PHE A 33 -7.31 -3.77 21.84
CA PHE A 33 -6.16 -3.09 22.40
C PHE A 33 -6.53 -2.40 23.71
N VAL A 34 -5.90 -2.83 24.80
CA VAL A 34 -6.19 -2.34 26.15
C VAL A 34 -4.95 -1.75 26.81
N THR A 35 -5.18 -0.88 27.80
CA THR A 35 -4.14 -0.32 28.65
C THR A 35 -3.51 -1.40 29.52
N HIS A 36 -2.26 -1.17 29.93
CA HIS A 36 -1.55 -2.08 30.82
C HIS A 36 -2.01 -1.99 32.29
N ARG A 37 -2.69 -0.89 32.65
CA ARG A 37 -3.24 -0.60 33.98
C ARG A 37 -4.72 -0.28 33.87
N ARG A 38 -5.47 -0.53 34.93
CA ARG A 38 -6.89 -0.12 35.03
C ARG A 38 -7.01 1.40 35.10
N PRO A 39 -8.13 1.98 34.62
CA PRO A 39 -8.42 3.40 34.83
C PRO A 39 -8.31 3.76 36.32
N GLY A 40 -7.71 4.92 36.61
CA GLY A 40 -7.62 5.42 37.98
C GLY A 40 -9.01 5.75 38.57
N PRO A 41 -9.16 5.69 39.90
CA PRO A 41 -10.41 6.06 40.57
C PRO A 41 -10.80 7.50 40.20
N GLY A 42 -12.05 7.69 39.77
CA GLY A 42 -12.57 8.98 39.29
C GLY A 42 -12.46 9.21 37.78
N LYS A 43 -11.75 8.36 37.02
CA LYS A 43 -11.73 8.46 35.55
C LYS A 43 -12.99 7.83 34.95
N VAL A 44 -13.89 8.67 34.45
CA VAL A 44 -15.09 8.22 33.75
C VAL A 44 -14.69 7.72 32.35
N VAL A 45 -14.80 6.41 32.14
CA VAL A 45 -14.61 5.76 30.83
C VAL A 45 -15.93 5.12 30.45
N SER A 46 -16.31 5.21 29.17
CA SER A 46 -17.51 4.53 28.68
C SER A 46 -17.43 3.03 29.02
N PRO A 47 -18.50 2.40 29.53
CA PRO A 47 -18.52 0.95 29.75
C PRO A 47 -18.11 0.15 28.51
N ARG A 48 -18.36 0.68 27.30
CA ARG A 48 -17.95 0.08 26.02
C ARG A 48 -16.43 0.03 25.82
N ASP A 49 -15.72 1.01 26.35
CA ASP A 49 -14.27 1.10 26.26
C ASP A 49 -13.58 0.37 27.42
N VAL A 50 -14.30 -0.29 28.32
CA VAL A 50 -13.74 -1.10 29.40
C VAL A 50 -13.95 -2.58 29.09
N CYS A 51 -12.94 -3.41 29.29
CA CYS A 51 -13.11 -4.85 29.17
C CYS A 51 -13.95 -5.36 30.36
N PRO A 52 -15.13 -5.98 30.13
CA PRO A 52 -16.02 -6.40 31.21
C PRO A 52 -15.40 -7.48 32.11
N ASP A 53 -14.58 -8.36 31.53
CA ASP A 53 -14.03 -9.52 32.24
C ASP A 53 -12.74 -9.18 33.01
N THR A 54 -11.97 -8.19 32.54
CA THR A 54 -10.61 -7.93 33.06
C THR A 54 -10.44 -6.56 33.70
N GLY A 55 -11.21 -5.54 33.26
CA GLY A 55 -11.20 -4.18 33.80
C GLY A 55 -10.26 -3.13 33.16
N PRO A 56 -9.22 -3.46 32.36
CA PRO A 56 -8.51 -2.48 31.55
C PRO A 56 -9.41 -1.75 30.57
N ALA A 57 -9.10 -0.47 30.33
CA ALA A 57 -9.74 0.33 29.31
C ALA A 57 -9.05 0.15 27.95
N ARG A 58 -9.76 0.49 26.89
CA ARG A 58 -9.26 0.60 25.53
C ARG A 58 -8.13 1.63 25.47
N LEU A 59 -7.08 1.34 24.71
CA LEU A 59 -6.05 2.34 24.43
C LEU A 59 -6.66 3.55 23.73
N SER A 60 -6.34 4.74 24.24
CA SER A 60 -6.67 5.98 23.53
C SER A 60 -5.83 6.09 22.24
N TYR A 61 -6.28 6.94 21.31
CA TYR A 61 -5.50 7.22 20.10
C TYR A 61 -4.11 7.76 20.45
N GLY A 62 -4.01 8.70 21.40
CA GLY A 62 -2.74 9.27 21.83
C GLY A 62 -1.78 8.24 22.43
N GLN A 63 -2.29 7.32 23.27
CA GLN A 63 -1.47 6.23 23.81
C GLN A 63 -1.04 5.25 22.72
N SER A 64 -1.94 4.92 21.80
CA SER A 64 -1.64 4.04 20.67
C SER A 64 -0.56 4.64 19.76
N ARG A 65 -0.63 5.95 19.50
CA ARG A 65 0.39 6.70 18.76
C ARG A 65 1.74 6.70 19.49
N ALA A 66 1.74 6.95 20.80
CA ALA A 66 2.97 6.95 21.60
C ALA A 66 3.67 5.57 21.56
N LEU A 67 2.91 4.49 21.78
CA LEU A 67 3.41 3.11 21.72
C LEU A 67 3.93 2.74 20.33
N LEU A 68 3.19 3.12 19.27
CA LEU A 68 3.65 2.88 17.91
C LEU A 68 4.97 3.62 17.65
N GLY A 69 5.02 4.90 18.00
CA GLY A 69 6.21 5.72 17.83
C GLY A 69 7.42 5.12 18.55
N GLU A 70 7.27 4.71 19.80
CA GLU A 70 8.33 4.08 20.60
C GLU A 70 8.90 2.82 19.93
N HIS A 71 8.04 1.94 19.42
CA HIS A 71 8.47 0.69 18.79
C HIS A 71 8.89 0.82 17.33
N THR A 72 8.63 1.95 16.68
CA THR A 72 8.92 2.19 15.25
C THR A 72 9.89 3.34 15.03
N ALA A 73 10.57 3.80 16.07
CA ALA A 73 11.60 4.85 16.03
C ALA A 73 13.02 4.27 16.08
N PRO A 74 13.49 3.53 15.05
CA PRO A 74 14.81 2.88 15.06
C PRO A 74 15.97 3.88 15.10
N ARG A 75 15.70 5.17 14.84
CA ARG A 75 16.71 6.25 14.78
C ARG A 75 16.56 7.26 15.93
N GLY A 76 15.80 6.92 16.97
CA GLY A 76 15.61 7.76 18.15
C GLY A 76 14.32 8.58 18.15
N PRO A 77 14.08 9.36 19.21
CA PRO A 77 12.82 10.09 19.43
C PRO A 77 12.43 10.97 18.23
N GLY A 78 11.16 10.95 17.86
CA GLY A 78 10.64 11.71 16.72
C GLY A 78 10.81 11.07 15.34
N THR A 79 11.49 9.91 15.26
CA THR A 79 11.62 9.12 14.01
C THR A 79 10.60 7.99 13.88
N GLY A 80 9.70 7.88 14.85
CA GLY A 80 8.64 6.88 14.90
C GLY A 80 7.46 7.21 13.99
N TRP A 81 6.65 6.20 13.72
CA TRP A 81 5.51 6.30 12.81
C TRP A 81 4.23 6.74 13.55
N ASP A 82 3.40 7.56 12.91
CA ASP A 82 2.02 7.77 13.34
C ASP A 82 1.06 6.71 12.76
N LEU A 83 -0.07 6.50 13.44
CA LEU A 83 -1.10 5.54 13.00
C LEU A 83 -1.69 5.93 11.63
N HIS A 84 -1.80 7.22 11.33
CA HIS A 84 -2.26 7.69 10.03
C HIS A 84 -1.27 7.33 8.92
N GLU A 85 0.03 7.54 9.16
CA GLU A 85 1.09 7.20 8.22
C GLU A 85 1.15 5.69 7.98
N TYR A 86 1.04 4.90 9.04
CA TYR A 86 0.96 3.44 8.94
C TYR A 86 -0.22 2.99 8.07
N ARG A 87 -1.40 3.61 8.23
CA ARG A 87 -2.57 3.35 7.37
C ARG A 87 -2.29 3.69 5.91
N HIS A 88 -1.65 4.82 5.65
CA HIS A 88 -1.30 5.26 4.29
C HIS A 88 -0.34 4.27 3.60
N CYS A 89 0.71 3.84 4.31
CA CYS A 89 1.66 2.86 3.81
C CYS A 89 1.00 1.51 3.53
N ALA A 90 0.12 1.03 4.43
CA ALA A 90 -0.61 -0.22 4.23
C ALA A 90 -1.48 -0.18 2.96
N LEU A 91 -2.19 0.92 2.71
CA LEU A 91 -3.01 1.08 1.51
C LEU A 91 -2.17 1.20 0.23
N THR A 92 -1.05 1.90 0.29
CA THR A 92 -0.12 2.00 -0.84
C THR A 92 0.44 0.61 -1.19
N HIS A 93 0.91 -0.14 -0.19
CA HIS A 93 1.46 -1.47 -0.41
C HIS A 93 0.41 -2.44 -0.96
N LEU A 94 -0.83 -2.40 -0.46
CA LEU A 94 -1.94 -3.20 -0.99
C LEU A 94 -2.24 -2.84 -2.45
N GLY A 95 -2.21 -1.55 -2.80
CA GLY A 95 -2.38 -1.10 -4.18
C GLY A 95 -1.23 -1.52 -5.10
N GLU A 96 0.01 -1.51 -4.62
CA GLU A 96 1.19 -1.97 -5.37
C GLU A 96 1.20 -3.49 -5.59
N GLN A 97 0.56 -4.26 -4.69
CA GLN A 97 0.29 -5.69 -4.88
C GLN A 97 -0.85 -5.95 -5.89
N GLY A 98 -1.45 -4.90 -6.46
CA GLY A 98 -2.49 -5.02 -7.48
C GLY A 98 -3.91 -5.11 -6.94
N ALA A 99 -4.16 -4.72 -5.68
CA ALA A 99 -5.52 -4.70 -5.16
C ALA A 99 -6.43 -3.72 -5.92
N SER A 100 -7.66 -4.14 -6.15
CA SER A 100 -8.65 -3.32 -6.85
C SER A 100 -9.06 -2.09 -6.02
N LEU A 101 -9.53 -1.04 -6.71
CA LEU A 101 -10.03 0.18 -6.06
C LEU A 101 -11.16 -0.11 -5.06
N LEU A 102 -12.06 -1.04 -5.38
CA LEU A 102 -13.15 -1.43 -4.48
C LEU A 102 -12.63 -2.11 -3.21
N MET A 103 -11.61 -2.97 -3.33
CA MET A 103 -10.96 -3.60 -2.18
C MET A 103 -10.26 -2.57 -1.30
N LEU A 104 -9.56 -1.61 -1.91
CA LEU A 104 -8.93 -0.50 -1.20
C LEU A 104 -9.98 0.36 -0.47
N MET A 105 -11.09 0.69 -1.12
CA MET A 105 -12.22 1.42 -0.52
C MET A 105 -12.83 0.65 0.66
N ALA A 106 -13.05 -0.66 0.52
CA ALA A 106 -13.57 -1.50 1.58
C ALA A 106 -12.62 -1.52 2.79
N LYS A 107 -11.31 -1.74 2.56
CA LYS A 107 -10.32 -1.76 3.64
C LYS A 107 -10.13 -0.40 4.31
N SER A 108 -10.17 0.69 3.54
CA SER A 108 -10.00 2.05 4.04
C SER A 108 -11.29 2.71 4.50
N ARG A 109 -12.45 2.07 4.32
CA ARG A 109 -13.78 2.65 4.58
C ARG A 109 -13.98 4.06 3.99
N HIS A 110 -13.33 4.34 2.86
CA HIS A 110 -13.54 5.58 2.14
C HIS A 110 -14.78 5.45 1.27
N LYS A 111 -15.73 6.40 1.43
CA LYS A 111 -16.95 6.45 0.62
C LYS A 111 -16.68 6.93 -0.81
N LYS A 112 -15.61 7.69 -1.01
CA LYS A 112 -15.26 8.35 -2.27
C LYS A 112 -13.91 7.82 -2.79
N PRO A 113 -13.81 7.43 -4.07
CA PRO A 113 -12.57 6.88 -4.63
C PRO A 113 -11.44 7.92 -4.67
N GLU A 114 -11.76 9.20 -4.77
CA GLU A 114 -10.77 10.29 -4.75
C GLU A 114 -9.97 10.32 -3.43
N ASN A 115 -10.64 10.03 -2.31
CA ASN A 115 -10.00 9.99 -1.00
C ASN A 115 -9.06 8.78 -0.83
N VAL A 116 -9.37 7.66 -1.48
CA VAL A 116 -8.45 6.51 -1.53
C VAL A 116 -7.21 6.85 -2.36
N ARG A 117 -7.39 7.53 -3.50
CA ARG A 117 -6.26 7.94 -4.36
C ARG A 117 -5.29 8.87 -3.61
N ARG A 118 -5.80 9.74 -2.73
CA ARG A 118 -4.96 10.57 -1.85
C ARG A 118 -4.09 9.75 -0.88
N CYS A 119 -4.50 8.52 -0.56
CA CYS A 119 -3.68 7.62 0.24
C CYS A 119 -2.53 6.97 -0.50
N PHE A 120 -2.57 6.98 -1.83
CA PHE A 120 -1.64 6.27 -2.68
C PHE A 120 -0.42 7.15 -2.98
N LYS A 121 0.74 6.74 -2.46
CA LYS A 121 2.05 7.34 -2.78
C LYS A 121 3.00 6.24 -3.25
N PRO A 122 2.90 5.82 -4.53
CA PRO A 122 3.62 4.65 -5.03
C PRO A 122 5.14 4.84 -4.94
N SER A 123 5.82 3.75 -4.63
CA SER A 123 7.27 3.63 -4.67
C SER A 123 7.77 3.78 -6.11
N PRO A 124 9.03 4.23 -6.33
CA PRO A 124 9.67 4.16 -7.64
C PRO A 124 9.58 2.77 -8.29
N GLU A 125 9.59 1.70 -7.49
CA GLU A 125 9.39 0.33 -7.98
C GLU A 125 7.95 0.06 -8.42
N GLY A 126 6.96 0.57 -7.67
CA GLY A 126 5.55 0.51 -8.04
C GLY A 126 5.29 1.23 -9.36
N HIS A 127 5.89 2.42 -9.53
CA HIS A 127 5.89 3.15 -10.80
C HIS A 127 6.53 2.34 -11.93
N ARG A 128 7.71 1.74 -11.71
CA ARG A 128 8.41 0.93 -12.71
C ARG A 128 7.59 -0.29 -13.13
N ARG A 129 6.98 -1.00 -12.19
CA ARG A 129 6.10 -2.17 -12.46
C ARG A 129 4.87 -1.74 -13.25
N ALA A 130 4.19 -0.67 -12.83
CA ALA A 130 3.04 -0.14 -13.56
C ALA A 130 3.43 0.26 -14.99
N HIS A 131 4.57 0.91 -15.19
CA HIS A 131 5.09 1.25 -16.52
C HIS A 131 5.40 -0.01 -17.35
N GLN A 132 5.94 -1.07 -16.77
CA GLN A 132 6.19 -2.33 -17.48
C GLN A 132 4.90 -3.02 -17.93
N LEU A 133 3.84 -2.99 -17.09
CA LEU A 133 2.52 -3.53 -17.40
C LEU A 133 1.74 -2.69 -18.42
N ALA A 134 1.87 -1.37 -18.33
CA ALA A 134 1.24 -0.40 -19.23
C ALA A 134 1.96 -0.28 -20.58
N ARG A 135 3.08 -1.01 -20.78
CA ARG A 135 3.69 -1.10 -22.11
C ARG A 135 2.60 -1.59 -23.07
N PRO A 136 2.28 -0.80 -24.11
CA PRO A 136 1.30 -1.25 -25.08
C PRO A 136 1.76 -2.60 -25.62
N ARG A 137 0.86 -3.59 -25.69
CA ARG A 137 0.99 -4.68 -26.66
C ARG A 137 1.43 -3.99 -27.95
N ARG A 138 2.61 -4.33 -28.50
CA ARG A 138 3.17 -3.71 -29.71
C ARG A 138 2.00 -3.36 -30.63
N GLN A 139 1.59 -2.09 -30.68
CA GLN A 139 0.56 -1.71 -31.62
C GLN A 139 1.24 -1.91 -32.97
N PRO A 140 0.72 -2.78 -33.86
CA PRO A 140 1.26 -2.85 -35.19
C PRO A 140 1.24 -1.43 -35.75
N PRO A 141 2.27 -1.01 -36.51
CA PRO A 141 2.41 0.37 -36.94
C PRO A 141 1.11 0.82 -37.61
N VAL A 142 0.44 1.79 -37.01
CA VAL A 142 -0.71 2.43 -37.64
C VAL A 142 -0.13 3.36 -38.70
N ASN A 143 -0.36 3.02 -39.98
CA ASN A 143 -0.01 3.91 -41.08
C ASN A 143 -0.92 5.13 -41.01
N VAL A 144 -0.44 6.21 -40.40
CA VAL A 144 -1.08 7.52 -40.50
C VAL A 144 -0.75 8.06 -41.88
N ARG A 145 -1.70 7.92 -42.82
CA ARG A 145 -1.61 8.54 -44.14
C ARG A 145 -1.91 10.02 -43.99
N CYS A 146 -0.88 10.84 -43.75
CA CYS A 146 -0.98 12.28 -43.86
C CYS A 146 -1.31 12.63 -45.33
N PRO A 147 -2.38 13.37 -45.64
CA PRO A 147 -2.58 13.89 -46.99
C PRO A 147 -1.49 14.94 -47.27
N GLY A 148 -0.48 14.52 -48.03
CA GLY A 148 0.63 15.38 -48.44
C GLY A 148 0.15 16.49 -49.36
N ARG A 149 0.43 17.74 -48.99
CA ARG A 149 0.51 18.85 -49.94
C ARG A 149 1.81 18.68 -50.73
N VAL A 150 1.71 18.48 -52.04
CA VAL A 150 2.86 18.44 -52.94
C VAL A 150 3.50 19.83 -52.97
N GLY A 151 4.66 19.97 -52.32
CA GLY A 151 5.51 21.15 -52.37
C GLY A 151 6.89 20.73 -52.85
N ARG A 152 7.23 21.16 -54.07
CA ARG A 152 8.50 20.93 -54.76
C ARG A 152 9.52 21.98 -54.29
N ALA A 153 10.66 21.56 -53.74
CA ALA A 153 11.97 22.21 -53.91
C ALA A 153 13.04 21.48 -53.09
N GLY A 154 14.27 21.47 -53.61
CA GLY A 154 15.38 20.63 -53.17
C GLY A 154 16.03 21.03 -51.85
N GLY A 155 16.85 20.12 -51.35
CA GLY A 155 17.66 20.31 -50.16
C GLY A 155 18.18 18.97 -49.65
N ALA A 156 19.42 18.65 -49.97
CA ALA A 156 20.08 17.41 -49.59
C ALA A 156 20.10 17.19 -48.07
N VAL A 157 19.83 15.96 -47.63
CA VAL A 157 20.23 15.48 -46.30
C VAL A 157 21.05 14.21 -46.50
N ARG A 158 22.31 14.27 -46.03
CA ARG A 158 23.31 13.21 -46.11
C ARG A 158 22.88 12.00 -45.27
N VAL A 159 23.03 10.80 -45.83
CA VAL A 159 22.99 9.54 -45.10
C VAL A 159 24.44 9.15 -44.80
N ALA A 160 24.86 9.23 -43.54
CA ALA A 160 26.07 8.56 -43.10
C ALA A 160 25.76 7.07 -42.98
N GLY A 161 26.33 6.28 -43.89
CA GLY A 161 26.23 4.83 -43.86
C GLY A 161 27.16 4.21 -42.82
N PHE A 162 26.72 3.09 -42.24
CA PHE A 162 27.64 2.00 -41.94
C PHE A 162 26.89 0.67 -42.08
N VAL A 163 27.24 -0.05 -43.15
CA VAL A 163 26.94 -1.46 -43.38
C VAL A 163 28.19 -2.24 -42.97
N SER A 164 28.03 -3.30 -42.17
CA SER A 164 28.96 -4.43 -42.26
C SER A 164 28.17 -5.71 -42.50
N ARG A 165 28.37 -6.28 -43.69
CA ARG A 165 27.77 -7.52 -44.16
C ARG A 165 28.85 -8.61 -44.14
N THR A 166 28.64 -9.58 -43.25
CA THR A 166 28.91 -11.04 -43.31
C THR A 166 30.27 -11.58 -43.78
N ARG A 167 30.78 -12.54 -43.00
CA ARG A 167 31.19 -13.94 -43.31
C ARG A 167 32.16 -14.32 -42.19
N GLY A 168 32.14 -15.47 -41.53
CA GLY A 168 31.96 -16.85 -41.96
C GLY A 168 32.73 -17.68 -40.90
N ARG A 169 32.25 -18.90 -40.61
CA ARG A 169 32.77 -19.81 -39.57
C ARG A 169 34.24 -20.17 -39.79
N SER A 170 34.98 -20.43 -38.72
CA SER A 170 35.78 -21.67 -38.53
C SER A 170 36.45 -21.70 -37.15
N TRP A 171 36.39 -22.88 -36.50
CA TRP A 171 37.31 -23.38 -35.46
C TRP A 171 38.48 -24.09 -36.17
N PRO A 172 39.72 -24.19 -35.64
CA PRO A 172 40.11 -25.16 -34.57
C PRO A 172 41.37 -24.70 -33.75
N PRO A 173 42.23 -25.58 -33.18
CA PRO A 173 42.07 -26.41 -31.99
C PRO A 173 43.07 -26.08 -30.84
N GLY A 174 42.77 -26.67 -29.68
CA GLY A 174 43.62 -27.13 -28.56
C GLY A 174 45.05 -26.61 -28.33
N GLY A 175 45.29 -26.25 -27.07
CA GLY A 175 46.56 -26.31 -26.35
C GLY A 175 46.27 -26.55 -24.87
#